data_AF-B5MA84-F1
#
_entry.id   AF-B5MA84-F1
#
_cell.length_a   1.000
_cell.length_b   1.000
_cell.length_c   1.000
_cell.angle_alpha   90.00
_cell.angle_beta   90.00
_cell.angle_gamma   90.00
#
_symmetry.space_group_name_H-M   'P 1'
#
loop_
_entity.id
_entity.type
_entity.pdbx_description
1 polymer ?
#
loop_
_entity_poly.entity_id
_entity_poly.type
_entity_poly.pdbx_seq_one_letter_code
_entity_poly.pdbx_strand_id
1 'polypeptide(L)'
;MNHPVALDRDGREWALIAIDNVLKARLVRGTVTPAVLDLDELVERYGPLVLPPTRRAAACGYIALADTVGLVASDPETASVEQIRQVAAFAQSIVAPHGS
;
A
#
# COMPACT_ATOMS: atom_id res chain seq x y z
N MET A 1 -9.28 8.88 10.24
CA MET A 1 -7.87 8.61 10.60
C MET A 1 -7.51 7.24 10.04
N ASN A 2 -6.47 7.15 9.20
CA ASN A 2 -6.01 5.85 8.67
C ASN A 2 -5.06 5.24 9.68
N HIS A 3 -5.52 4.21 10.39
CA HIS A 3 -4.68 3.41 11.28
C HIS A 3 -3.87 2.40 10.47
N PRO A 4 -2.58 2.17 10.77
CA PRO A 4 -1.84 1.10 10.13
C PRO A 4 -2.51 -0.24 10.44
N VAL A 5 -2.67 -1.05 9.41
CA VAL A 5 -3.24 -2.40 9.51
C VAL A 5 -2.08 -3.38 9.47
N ALA A 6 -2.05 -4.31 10.41
CA ALA A 6 -1.07 -5.39 10.47
C ALA A 6 -1.77 -6.74 10.34
N LEU A 7 -1.03 -7.74 9.88
CA LEU A 7 -1.49 -9.12 9.73
C LEU A 7 -0.87 -9.99 10.82
N ASP A 8 -1.67 -10.86 11.45
CA ASP A 8 -1.13 -11.93 12.28
C ASP A 8 -0.82 -13.19 11.46
N ARG A 9 -0.26 -14.21 12.13
CA ARG A 9 0.14 -15.48 11.49
C ARG A 9 -1.00 -16.24 10.80
N ASP A 10 -2.24 -16.02 11.21
CA ASP A 10 -3.42 -16.68 10.65
C ASP A 10 -4.09 -15.80 9.58
N GLY A 11 -3.46 -14.67 9.21
CA GLY A 11 -3.95 -13.75 8.19
C GLY A 11 -5.08 -12.84 8.65
N ARG A 12 -5.33 -12.71 9.97
CA ARG A 12 -6.31 -11.75 10.47
C ARG A 12 -5.73 -10.34 10.42
N GLU A 13 -6.58 -9.37 10.07
CA GLU A 13 -6.18 -7.97 9.95
C GLU A 13 -6.51 -7.21 11.24
N TRP A 14 -5.51 -6.51 11.76
CA TRP A 14 -5.59 -5.73 13.00
C TRP A 14 -5.22 -4.28 12.75
N ALA A 15 -6.11 -3.34 13.07
CA ALA A 15 -5.78 -1.92 13.11
C ALA A 15 -5.02 -1.58 14.39
N LEU A 16 -3.85 -0.98 14.26
CA LEU A 16 -3.04 -0.51 15.40
C LEU A 16 -3.42 0.93 15.76
N ILE A 17 -3.83 1.16 16.99
CA ILE A 17 -4.39 2.40 17.50
C ILE A 17 -3.58 2.83 18.71
N ALA A 18 -2.99 4.02 18.67
CA ALA A 18 -2.37 4.63 19.83
C ALA A 18 -3.44 5.34 20.69
N ILE A 19 -3.51 5.00 21.98
CA ILE A 19 -4.40 5.61 22.96
C ILE A 19 -3.58 5.87 24.22
N ASP A 20 -3.46 7.13 24.64
CA ASP A 20 -2.82 7.54 25.90
C ASP A 20 -1.47 6.85 26.17
N ASN A 21 -0.61 6.81 25.14
CA ASN A 21 0.73 6.20 25.13
C ASN A 21 0.78 4.66 25.09
N VAL A 22 -0.36 3.99 24.90
CA VAL A 22 -0.44 2.53 24.73
C VAL A 22 -0.87 2.21 23.29
N LEU A 23 -0.31 1.14 22.72
CA LEU A 23 -0.77 0.60 21.45
C LEU A 23 -1.81 -0.49 21.69
N LYS A 24 -3.01 -0.25 21.18
CA LYS A 24 -4.10 -1.23 21.09
C LYS A 24 -4.21 -1.76 19.67
N ALA A 25 -4.63 -3.01 19.54
CA ALA A 25 -4.96 -3.62 18.27
C ALA A 25 -6.45 -3.95 18.23
N ARG A 26 -7.15 -3.50 17.18
CA ARG A 26 -8.56 -3.81 16.94
C ARG A 26 -8.68 -4.69 15.71
N LEU A 27 -9.39 -5.81 15.82
CA LEU A 27 -9.69 -6.69 14.70
C LEU A 27 -10.52 -5.94 13.65
N VAL A 28 -10.06 -5.95 12.41
CA VAL A 28 -10.73 -5.36 11.25
C VAL A 28 -11.29 -6.45 10.34
N ARG A 29 -10.56 -7.55 10.20
CA ARG A 29 -10.96 -8.68 9.36
C ARG A 29 -10.53 -10.01 9.98
N GLY A 30 -11.44 -10.98 9.96
CA GLY A 30 -11.29 -12.29 10.59
C GLY A 30 -12.25 -12.44 11.76
N THR A 31 -12.13 -13.56 12.49
CA THR A 31 -13.01 -13.90 13.61
C THR A 31 -12.18 -14.30 14.82
N VAL A 32 -12.17 -13.46 15.86
CA VAL A 32 -11.58 -13.80 17.15
C VAL A 32 -12.16 -12.96 18.28
N THR A 33 -12.16 -13.52 19.49
CA THR A 33 -12.60 -12.85 20.71
C THR A 33 -11.45 -12.88 21.74
N PRO A 34 -11.09 -11.74 22.36
CA PRO A 34 -11.67 -10.42 22.17
C PRO A 34 -11.23 -9.74 20.86
N ALA A 35 -12.08 -8.85 20.33
CA ALA A 35 -11.82 -8.12 19.09
C ALA A 35 -10.93 -6.87 19.30
N VAL A 36 -10.53 -6.60 20.54
CA VAL A 36 -9.59 -5.53 20.92
C VAL A 36 -8.62 -6.11 21.93
N LEU A 37 -7.33 -5.89 21.71
CA LEU A 37 -6.23 -6.39 22.54
C LEU A 37 -5.19 -5.30 22.74
N ASP A 38 -4.40 -5.40 23.80
CA ASP A 38 -3.11 -4.73 23.86
C ASP A 38 -2.17 -5.31 22.80
N LEU A 39 -1.28 -4.48 22.25
CA LEU A 39 -0.34 -4.95 21.23
C LEU A 39 0.55 -6.09 21.77
N ASP A 40 0.99 -5.98 23.02
CA ASP A 40 1.83 -7.00 23.66
C ASP A 40 1.07 -8.33 23.82
N GLU A 41 -0.20 -8.28 24.26
CA GLU A 41 -1.07 -9.46 24.37
C GLU A 41 -1.34 -10.10 23.00
N LEU A 42 -1.53 -9.27 21.97
CA LEU A 42 -1.73 -9.74 20.61
C LEU A 42 -0.51 -10.50 20.09
N VAL A 43 0.69 -9.97 20.32
CA VAL A 43 1.96 -10.61 19.91
C VAL A 43 2.21 -11.89 20.69
N GLU A 44 1.91 -11.92 21.99
CA GLU A 44 2.03 -13.13 22.80
C GLU A 44 1.09 -14.25 22.30
N ARG A 45 -0.17 -13.90 21.97
CA ARG A 45 -1.18 -14.88 21.59
C ARG A 45 -1.09 -15.35 20.14
N TYR A 46 -0.79 -14.46 19.20
CA TYR A 46 -0.81 -14.76 17.76
C TYR A 46 0.55 -14.61 17.07
N GLY A 47 1.60 -14.28 17.83
CA GLY A 47 2.95 -14.11 17.32
C GLY A 47 3.18 -12.74 16.67
N PRO A 48 4.37 -12.55 16.07
CA PRO A 48 4.75 -11.30 15.42
C PRO A 48 3.75 -10.87 14.34
N LEU A 49 3.53 -9.55 14.25
CA LEU A 49 2.66 -8.98 13.24
C LEU A 49 3.46 -8.53 12.02
N VAL A 50 2.89 -8.73 10.84
CA VAL A 50 3.44 -8.25 9.57
C VAL A 50 2.73 -6.97 9.17
N LEU A 51 3.48 -5.87 9.10
CA LEU A 51 2.98 -4.64 8.51
C LEU A 51 3.10 -4.73 6.99
N PRO A 52 1.99 -4.65 6.23
CA PRO A 52 2.05 -4.58 4.79
C PRO A 52 2.81 -3.30 4.39
N PRO A 53 3.53 -3.32 3.26
CA PRO A 53 4.25 -2.15 2.79
C PRO A 53 3.28 -0.98 2.71
N THR A 54 3.64 0.12 3.37
CA THR A 54 2.86 1.35 3.29
C THR A 54 2.85 1.76 1.82
N ARG A 55 1.68 1.77 1.16
CA ARG A 55 1.52 2.21 -0.24
C ARG A 55 1.78 3.73 -0.42
N ARG A 56 2.84 4.26 0.17
CA ARG A 56 3.34 5.64 -0.02
C ARG A 56 4.45 5.75 -1.06
N ALA A 57 4.88 4.65 -1.69
CA ALA A 57 5.84 4.69 -2.79
C ALA A 57 5.28 5.27 -4.10
N ALA A 58 3.96 5.47 -4.20
CA ALA A 58 3.35 6.03 -5.40
C ALA A 58 3.70 7.52 -5.61
N ALA A 59 3.90 8.30 -4.55
CA ALA A 59 4.12 9.74 -4.69
C ALA A 59 5.41 10.08 -5.45
N CYS A 60 6.51 9.35 -5.20
CA CYS A 60 7.75 9.52 -5.96
C CYS A 60 7.66 8.93 -7.38
N GLY A 61 6.97 7.79 -7.54
CA GLY A 61 6.77 7.17 -8.84
C GLY A 61 5.89 7.99 -9.79
N TYR A 62 4.85 8.67 -9.27
CA TYR A 62 3.98 9.53 -10.07
C TYR A 62 4.67 10.78 -10.57
N ILE A 63 5.54 11.41 -9.77
CA ILE A 63 6.30 12.60 -10.20
C ILE A 63 7.28 12.20 -11.32
N ALA A 64 8.05 11.12 -11.13
CA ALA A 64 8.97 10.62 -12.15
C ALA A 64 8.26 10.20 -13.44
N LEU A 65 7.05 9.63 -13.34
CA LEU A 65 6.24 9.28 -14.50
C LEU A 65 5.65 10.52 -15.19
N ALA A 66 5.20 11.53 -14.44
CA ALA A 66 4.70 12.78 -14.99
C ALA A 66 5.81 13.55 -15.74
N ASP A 67 7.02 13.58 -15.20
CA ASP A 67 8.20 14.18 -15.86
C ASP A 67 8.54 13.43 -17.14
N THR A 68 8.47 12.08 -17.11
CA THR A 68 8.71 11.25 -18.29
C THR A 68 7.64 11.44 -19.37
N VAL A 69 6.37 11.56 -18.97
CA VAL A 69 5.26 11.88 -19.89
C VAL A 69 5.46 13.27 -20.51
N GLY A 70 5.82 14.26 -19.71
CA GLY A 70 6.09 15.62 -20.17
C GLY A 70 7.24 15.68 -21.17
N LEU A 71 8.33 14.95 -20.92
CA LEU A 71 9.46 14.82 -21.84
C LEU A 71 9.03 14.16 -23.16
N VAL A 72 8.40 12.98 -23.11
CA VAL A 72 7.96 12.24 -24.31
C VAL A 72 6.96 13.05 -25.14
N ALA A 73 6.09 13.83 -24.50
CA ALA A 73 5.08 14.64 -25.20
C ALA A 73 5.65 15.93 -25.82
N SER A 74 6.70 16.51 -25.23
CA SER A 74 7.30 17.77 -25.70
C SER A 74 8.43 17.57 -26.70
N ASP A 75 9.22 16.50 -26.53
CA ASP A 75 10.34 16.17 -27.41
C ASP A 75 10.49 14.64 -27.55
N PRO A 76 9.68 14.01 -28.41
CA PRO A 76 9.70 12.57 -28.58
C PRO A 76 10.99 12.06 -29.25
N GLU A 77 11.74 12.91 -29.96
CA GLU A 77 12.95 12.53 -30.68
C GLU A 77 14.14 12.31 -29.74
N THR A 78 14.14 12.98 -28.58
CA THR A 78 15.16 12.82 -27.53
C THR A 78 14.76 11.83 -26.43
N ALA A 79 13.52 11.35 -26.44
CA ALA A 79 13.06 10.33 -25.52
C ALA A 79 13.67 8.97 -25.83
N SER A 80 14.14 8.27 -24.79
CA SER A 80 14.62 6.90 -24.95
C SER A 80 13.46 5.92 -25.22
N VAL A 81 13.77 4.82 -25.90
CA VAL A 81 12.80 3.74 -26.18
C VAL A 81 12.14 3.22 -24.90
N GLU A 82 12.88 3.20 -23.78
CA GLU A 82 12.35 2.74 -22.49
C GLU A 82 11.34 3.73 -21.89
N GLN A 83 11.61 5.03 -21.98
CA GLN A 83 10.66 6.06 -21.55
C GLN A 83 9.37 6.02 -22.38
N ILE A 84 9.48 5.83 -23.69
CA ILE A 84 8.32 5.68 -24.58
C ILE A 84 7.50 4.44 -24.20
N ARG A 85 8.14 3.31 -23.90
CA ARG A 85 7.46 2.08 -23.45
C ARG A 85 6.75 2.27 -22.11
N GLN A 86 7.35 2.97 -21.17
CA GLN A 86 6.74 3.27 -19.87
C GLN A 86 5.47 4.12 -20.03
N VAL A 87 5.52 5.17 -20.85
CA VAL A 87 4.35 6.01 -21.14
C VAL A 87 3.25 5.21 -21.86
N ALA A 88 3.62 4.38 -22.83
CA ALA A 88 2.67 3.53 -23.54
C ALA A 88 1.99 2.50 -22.62
N ALA A 89 2.76 1.82 -21.76
CA ALA A 89 2.22 0.88 -20.78
C ALA A 89 1.27 1.56 -19.78
N PHE A 90 1.61 2.77 -19.34
CA PHE A 90 0.74 3.57 -18.49
C PHE A 90 -0.56 3.95 -19.20
N ALA A 91 -0.49 4.49 -20.41
CA ALA A 91 -1.68 4.82 -21.21
C ALA A 91 -2.58 3.60 -21.45
N GLN A 92 -1.98 2.43 -21.72
CA GLN A 92 -2.71 1.18 -21.88
C GLN A 92 -3.42 0.77 -20.59
N SER A 93 -2.83 0.97 -19.41
CA SER A 93 -3.48 0.65 -18.13
C SER A 93 -4.73 1.50 -17.84
N ILE A 94 -4.83 2.69 -18.44
CA ILE A 94 -6.01 3.57 -18.33
C ILE A 94 -7.12 3.12 -19.27
N VAL A 95 -6.74 2.74 -20.50
CA VAL A 95 -7.70 2.48 -21.59
C VAL A 95 -8.10 1.01 -21.66
N ALA A 96 -7.26 0.09 -21.19
CA ALA A 96 -7.59 -1.32 -21.15
C ALA A 96 -8.73 -1.56 -20.15
N PRO A 97 -9.83 -2.21 -20.59
CA PRO A 97 -10.87 -2.60 -19.67
C PRO A 97 -10.25 -3.53 -18.63
N HIS A 98 -10.49 -3.23 -17.35
CA HIS A 98 -10.24 -4.19 -16.28
C HIS A 98 -11.10 -5.40 -16.61
N GLY A 99 -10.48 -6.56 -16.85
CA GLY A 99 -11.08 -7.71 -17.54
C GLY A 99 -12.51 -8.06 -17.12
N SER A 100 -13.30 -8.50 -18.10
CA SER A 100 -14.55 -9.24 -17.91
C SER A 100 -14.35 -10.50 -17.07
#